data_AF-A0A1R1DZN8-F1
#
_entry.id   AF-A0A1R1DZN8-F1
#
_cell.length_a   1.000
_cell.length_b   1.000
_cell.length_c   1.000
_cell.angle_alpha   90.00
_cell.angle_beta   90.00
_cell.angle_gamma   90.00
#
_symmetry.space_group_name_H-M   'P 1'
#
loop_
_entity.id
_entity.type
_entity.pdbx_description
1 polymer ?
#
loop_
_entity_poly.entity_id
_entity_poly.type
_entity_poly.pdbx_seq_one_letter_code
_entity_poly.pdbx_strand_id
1 'polypeptide(L)'
;MDQLTYSDYVLFCRAFQQLNFFDFDEKDIQVQAGENPCYTYDATFRDESNYKTNVLIIFDGSAISWEIGDGWEDANTEIPELYDTLIQMKESGLQLLL
;
A
#
# COMPACT_ATOMS: atom_id res chain seq x y z
N MET A 1 -17.38 10.38 2.54
CA MET A 1 -16.00 9.87 2.67
C MET A 1 -15.08 10.96 2.18
N ASP A 2 -14.17 11.42 3.04
CA ASP A 2 -13.09 12.28 2.60
C ASP A 2 -12.16 11.48 1.67
N GLN A 3 -11.73 12.08 0.56
CA GLN A 3 -10.83 11.44 -0.40
C GLN A 3 -9.49 11.12 0.25
N LEU A 4 -8.91 9.96 -0.09
CA LEU A 4 -7.55 9.60 0.32
C LEU A 4 -6.54 10.54 -0.32
N THR A 5 -5.51 10.86 0.44
CA THR A 5 -4.41 11.73 0.01
C THR A 5 -3.17 10.90 -0.29
N TYR A 6 -2.21 11.49 -1.00
CA TYR A 6 -0.90 10.85 -1.19
C TYR A 6 -0.21 10.51 0.14
N SER A 7 -0.39 11.34 1.18
CA SER A 7 0.15 11.04 2.51
C SER A 7 -0.50 9.80 3.14
N ASP A 8 -1.80 9.59 2.94
CA ASP A 8 -2.48 8.36 3.37
C ASP A 8 -1.95 7.15 2.62
N TYR A 9 -1.68 7.30 1.31
CA TYR A 9 -1.07 6.25 0.49
C TYR A 9 0.35 5.87 0.93
N VAL A 10 1.21 6.86 1.20
CA VAL A 10 2.58 6.63 1.73
C VAL A 10 2.52 5.93 3.08
N LEU A 11 1.62 6.35 3.97
CA LEU A 11 1.40 5.72 5.26
C LEU A 11 0.95 4.26 5.10
N PHE A 12 0.03 4.00 4.18
CA PHE A 12 -0.46 2.66 3.88
C PHE A 12 0.65 1.75 3.37
N CYS A 13 1.45 2.20 2.41
CA CYS A 13 2.58 1.44 1.87
C CYS A 13 3.62 1.11 2.96
N ARG A 14 3.94 2.10 3.81
CA ARG A 14 4.84 1.90 4.96
C ARG A 14 4.28 0.87 5.93
N ALA A 15 3.01 0.98 6.30
CA ALA A 15 2.38 0.07 7.25
C ALA A 15 2.33 -1.37 6.72
N PHE A 16 2.07 -1.54 5.42
CA PHE A 16 2.08 -2.85 4.76
C PHE A 16 3.47 -3.51 4.81
N GLN A 17 4.54 -2.76 4.51
CA GLN A 17 5.92 -3.24 4.63
C GLN A 17 6.28 -3.61 6.07
N GLN A 18 5.90 -2.77 7.04
CA GLN A 18 6.16 -3.02 8.46
C GLN A 18 5.42 -4.25 8.99
N LEU A 19 4.16 -4.46 8.60
CA LEU A 19 3.38 -5.65 8.96
C LEU A 19 4.09 -6.94 8.49
N ASN A 20 4.75 -6.86 7.34
CA ASN A 20 5.47 -7.96 6.72
C ASN A 20 6.96 -8.03 7.09
N PHE A 21 7.42 -7.23 8.06
CA PHE A 21 8.81 -7.19 8.55
C PHE A 21 9.85 -6.75 7.51
N PHE A 22 9.45 -5.82 6.63
CA PHE A 22 10.31 -5.25 5.61
C PHE A 22 10.43 -3.73 5.75
N ASP A 23 11.51 -3.19 5.18
CA ASP A 23 11.77 -1.76 5.15
C ASP A 23 10.98 -1.09 4.01
N PHE A 24 10.52 0.13 4.28
CA PHE A 24 9.86 0.99 3.30
C PHE A 24 10.78 2.14 2.86
N ASP A 25 11.02 2.26 1.55
CA ASP A 25 11.60 3.46 0.94
C ASP A 25 10.58 4.14 0.03
N GLU A 26 10.22 5.39 0.34
CA GLU A 26 9.27 6.18 -0.46
C GLU A 26 9.79 6.43 -1.88
N LYS A 27 11.12 6.39 -2.09
CA LYS A 27 11.73 6.57 -3.42
C LYS A 27 11.39 5.46 -4.40
N ASP A 28 10.95 4.31 -3.91
CA ASP A 28 10.56 3.18 -4.75
C ASP A 28 9.15 3.36 -5.34
N ILE A 29 8.39 4.34 -4.85
CA ILE A 29 7.10 4.73 -5.44
C ILE A 29 7.33 5.32 -6.83
N GLN A 30 6.76 4.67 -7.83
CA GLN A 30 6.76 5.14 -9.21
C GLN A 30 5.59 6.09 -9.44
N VAL A 31 5.85 7.19 -10.16
CA VAL A 31 4.83 8.16 -10.56
C VAL A 31 4.59 8.10 -12.06
N GLN A 32 3.32 7.94 -12.45
CA GLN A 32 2.86 8.12 -13.81
C GLN A 32 2.27 9.52 -13.93
N ALA A 33 3.02 10.43 -14.57
CA ALA A 33 2.60 11.81 -14.76
C ALA A 33 1.44 11.91 -15.78
N GLY A 34 0.47 12.77 -15.48
CA GLY A 34 -0.71 13.02 -16.31
C GLY A 34 -1.60 14.11 -15.70
N GLU A 35 -2.78 14.34 -16.27
CA GLU A 35 -3.77 15.28 -15.70
C GLU A 35 -4.19 14.86 -14.27
N ASN A 36 -4.21 13.55 -14.01
CA ASN A 36 -4.33 12.97 -12.68
C ASN A 36 -3.13 12.03 -12.45
N PRO A 37 -2.12 12.43 -11.66
CA PRO A 37 -0.96 11.58 -11.43
C PRO A 37 -1.35 10.31 -10.68
N CYS A 38 -0.88 9.17 -11.18
CA CYS A 38 -1.06 7.86 -10.55
C CYS A 38 0.25 7.41 -9.92
N TYR A 39 0.18 6.85 -8.73
CA TYR A 39 1.33 6.38 -7.96
C TYR A 39 1.24 4.88 -7.77
N THR A 40 2.36 4.18 -7.97
CA THR A 40 2.42 2.73 -7.84
C THR A 40 3.62 2.31 -7.01
N TYR A 41 3.42 1.41 -6.06
CA TYR A 41 4.44 0.86 -5.19
C TYR A 41 4.45 -0.66 -5.33
N ASP A 42 5.59 -1.20 -5.71
CA ASP A 42 5.77 -2.65 -5.90
C ASP A 42 6.40 -3.26 -4.63
N ALA A 43 5.55 -3.86 -3.79
CA ALA A 43 5.98 -4.64 -2.64
C ALA A 43 6.32 -6.08 -3.08
N THR A 44 7.36 -6.24 -3.90
CA THR A 44 7.88 -7.56 -4.30
C THR A 44 8.86 -8.09 -3.27
N PHE A 45 8.63 -9.33 -2.81
CA PHE A 45 9.58 -10.05 -1.97
C PHE A 45 10.22 -11.17 -2.76
N ARG A 46 11.55 -11.27 -2.64
CA ARG A 46 12.33 -12.32 -3.28
C ARG A 46 12.88 -13.21 -2.18
N ASP A 47 12.35 -14.42 -2.07
CA ASP A 47 13.03 -15.44 -1.29
C ASP A 47 14.23 -16.01 -2.06
N GLU A 48 15.12 -16.69 -1.34
CA GLU A 48 16.32 -17.33 -1.92
C GLU A 48 15.99 -18.42 -2.97
N SER A 49 14.72 -18.82 -3.08
CA SER A 49 14.20 -19.82 -4.01
C SER A 49 13.58 -19.21 -5.28
N ASN A 50 13.70 -17.90 -5.49
CA ASN A 50 13.18 -17.18 -6.65
C ASN A 50 11.64 -17.20 -6.76
N TYR A 51 10.91 -17.55 -5.70
CA TYR A 51 9.48 -17.27 -5.65
C TYR A 51 9.32 -15.77 -5.44
N LYS A 52 8.90 -15.09 -6.51
CA LYS A 52 8.47 -13.71 -6.45
C LYS A 52 6.98 -13.73 -6.19
N THR A 53 6.60 -13.32 -5.01
CA THR A 53 5.25 -12.87 -4.79
C THR A 53 5.28 -11.38 -4.49
N ASN A 54 4.28 -10.66 -5.01
CA ASN A 54 4.29 -9.21 -5.01
C ASN A 54 2.89 -8.68 -4.75
N VAL A 55 2.82 -7.52 -4.10
CA VAL A 55 1.61 -6.72 -4.04
C VAL A 55 1.90 -5.39 -4.70
N LEU A 56 1.19 -5.08 -5.79
CA LEU A 56 1.27 -3.79 -6.45
C LEU A 56 0.19 -2.89 -5.82
N ILE A 57 0.61 -1.86 -5.08
CA ILE A 57 -0.30 -0.92 -4.43
C ILE A 57 -0.37 0.36 -5.25
N ILE A 58 -1.59 0.76 -5.62
CA ILE A 58 -1.88 1.82 -6.59
C ILE A 58 -2.66 2.94 -5.90
N PHE A 59 -2.32 4.20 -6.19
CA PHE A 59 -3.09 5.38 -5.80
C PHE A 59 -3.41 6.24 -7.02
N ASP A 60 -4.70 6.40 -7.33
CA ASP A 60 -5.18 7.12 -8.52
C ASP A 60 -5.38 8.64 -8.33
N GLY A 61 -4.96 9.16 -7.18
CA GLY A 61 -5.20 10.53 -6.75
C GLY A 61 -6.38 10.69 -5.79
N SER A 62 -7.20 9.65 -5.62
CA SER A 62 -8.39 9.67 -4.75
C SER A 62 -8.61 8.40 -3.94
N ALA A 63 -8.18 7.26 -4.45
CA ALA A 63 -8.40 5.94 -3.87
C ALA A 63 -7.13 5.09 -3.94
N ILE A 64 -6.97 4.19 -2.96
CA ILE A 64 -5.94 3.17 -2.95
C ILE A 64 -6.56 1.85 -3.42
N SER A 65 -5.87 1.14 -4.31
CA SER A 65 -6.22 -0.21 -4.75
C SER A 65 -4.96 -1.08 -4.80
N TRP A 66 -5.12 -2.39 -4.98
CA TRP A 66 -3.98 -3.30 -5.04
C TRP A 66 -4.21 -4.49 -5.97
N GLU A 67 -3.12 -5.04 -6.48
CA GLU A 67 -3.07 -6.31 -7.21
C GLU A 67 -2.11 -7.26 -6.47
N ILE A 68 -2.56 -8.47 -6.17
CA ILE A 68 -1.77 -9.49 -5.47
C ILE A 68 -1.31 -10.51 -6.51
N GLY A 69 0.00 -10.69 -6.62
CA GLY A 69 0.61 -11.74 -7.43
C GLY A 69 0.39 -13.12 -6.80
N ASP A 70 0.44 -14.16 -7.64
CA ASP A 70 0.24 -15.54 -7.19
C ASP A 70 1.24 -15.92 -6.08
N GLY A 71 0.80 -16.77 -5.15
CA GLY A 71 1.65 -17.36 -4.13
C GLY A 71 1.72 -16.63 -2.79
N TRP A 72 0.91 -15.59 -2.57
CA TRP A 72 0.77 -14.94 -1.26
C TRP A 72 -0.67 -14.91 -0.78
N GLU A 73 -1.08 -16.02 -0.19
CA GLU A 73 -2.44 -16.18 0.33
C GLU A 73 -2.71 -15.22 1.50
N ASP A 74 -1.75 -15.04 2.40
CA ASP A 74 -1.87 -14.14 3.57
C ASP A 74 -2.16 -12.69 3.17
N ALA A 75 -1.51 -12.20 2.09
CA ALA A 75 -1.75 -10.85 1.57
C ALA A 75 -3.23 -10.62 1.22
N ASN A 76 -3.99 -11.65 0.80
CA ASN A 76 -5.42 -11.51 0.51
C ASN A 76 -6.27 -11.16 1.74
N THR A 77 -5.77 -11.42 2.94
CA THR A 77 -6.43 -11.09 4.20
C THR A 77 -5.83 -9.84 4.84
N GLU A 78 -4.50 -9.71 4.80
CA GLU A 78 -3.80 -8.62 5.48
C GLU A 78 -4.00 -7.25 4.81
N ILE A 79 -3.91 -7.16 3.48
CA ILE A 79 -4.00 -5.84 2.82
C ILE A 79 -5.41 -5.22 2.92
N PRO A 80 -6.54 -5.97 2.82
CA PRO A 80 -7.86 -5.41 3.08
C PRO A 80 -8.07 -5.01 4.54
N GLU A 81 -7.62 -5.80 5.52
CA GLU A 81 -7.74 -5.46 6.95
C GLU A 81 -6.97 -4.18 7.30
N LEU A 82 -5.78 -4.02 6.73
CA LEU A 82 -5.00 -2.79 6.86
C LEU A 82 -5.74 -1.59 6.26
N TYR A 83 -6.38 -1.78 5.10
CA TYR A 83 -7.12 -0.72 4.42
C TYR A 83 -8.35 -0.30 5.22
N ASP A 84 -9.12 -1.26 5.74
CA ASP A 84 -10.25 -0.99 6.62
C ASP A 84 -9.83 -0.22 7.87
N THR A 85 -8.67 -0.56 8.45
CA THR A 85 -8.10 0.17 9.58
C THR A 85 -7.78 1.62 9.22
N LEU A 86 -7.14 1.86 8.08
CA LEU A 86 -6.86 3.22 7.59
C LEU A 86 -8.15 4.05 7.43
N ILE A 87 -9.18 3.47 6.81
CA ILE A 87 -10.47 4.14 6.60
C ILE A 87 -11.15 4.47 7.93
N GLN A 88 -11.24 3.51 8.86
CA GLN A 88 -11.85 3.72 10.17
C GLN A 88 -11.15 4.84 10.95
N MET A 89 -9.82 4.89 10.89
CA MET A 89 -9.04 5.95 11.56
C MET A 89 -9.32 7.33 10.97
N LYS A 90 -9.39 7.41 9.63
CA LYS A 90 -9.69 8.65 8.92
C LYS A 90 -11.09 9.16 9.23
N GLU A 91 -12.07 8.27 9.23
CA GLU A 91 -13.46 8.61 9.60
C GLU A 91 -13.59 9.03 11.06
N SER A 92 -12.75 8.48 11.94
CA SER A 92 -12.74 8.80 13.37
C SER A 92 -11.94 10.08 13.72
N GLY A 93 -11.24 10.69 12.75
CA GLY A 93 -10.36 11.85 12.99
C GLY A 93 -9.13 11.55 13.84
N LEU A 94 -8.75 10.27 13.97
CA LEU A 94 -7.58 9.81 14.71
C LEU A 94 -6.34 9.91 13.82
N GLN A 95 -5.34 10.69 14.25
CA GLN A 95 -4.03 10.72 13.59
C GLN A 95 -3.18 9.53 14.05
N LEU A 96 -2.55 8.87 13.08
CA LEU A 96 -1.57 7.82 13.28
C LEU A 96 -0.25 8.45 13.75
N LEU A 97 0.03 8.41 15.05
CA LEU A 97 1.37 8.66 15.60
C LEU A 97 2.18 7.36 15.43
N LEU A 98 2.91 7.23 14.32
CA LEU A 98 4.02 6.27 14.18
C LEU A 98 5.34 7.00 14.43
#